data_AF-A0A662JXJ5-F1
#
_entry.id   AF-A0A662JXJ5-F1
#
_cell.length_a   1.000
_cell.length_b   1.000
_cell.length_c   1.000
_cell.angle_alpha   90.00
_cell.angle_beta   90.00
_cell.angle_gamma   90.00
#
_symmetry.space_group_name_H-M   'P 1'
#
loop_
_entity.id
_entity.type
_entity.pdbx_description
1 polymer ?
#
loop_
_entity_poly.entity_id
_entity_poly.type
_entity_poly.pdbx_seq_one_letter_code
_entity_poly.pdbx_strand_id
1 'polypeptide(L)'
;MGVDLGPLFKKEKCSINDLKNRVIAIDAHNTLHQFLSIIRQRDGTPLKDSQGKITSHLSGLLYRTANLIEAKIKPVYIFDGEPHPFKTQTLEQRKERKEQAEKEWKKALEKGDLETAKTKAQQTSRVTDEIIQQSKELLNALGIPHVQAPSEGEAQASYMVKKGDAYAVGSQDFDCLLFGSPILIRNLTISGRRKLPGKKIYIKTNPELIRLQPNLKSLGILHRQLIDMAILIGTDFNPGIKGIGPKKSLELIKKTGNVENALALIGKSNAPTFSEINEIRNIFLKPRVTDKYLLQWSKPDKERVLKILCDHHQFSQERVESALEKFSTIEYMVKQKNLFDF
;
A
#
# COMPACT_ATOMS: atom_id res chain seq x y z
N MET A 1 -1.17 -7.52 1.96
CA MET A 1 0.08 -8.13 2.45
C MET A 1 0.18 -7.68 3.92
N GLY A 2 1.21 -8.01 4.68
CA GLY A 2 1.36 -7.48 6.04
C GLY A 2 0.54 -8.17 7.15
N VAL A 3 0.63 -7.59 8.35
CA VAL A 3 0.12 -8.18 9.61
C VAL A 3 -1.40 -8.01 9.69
N ASP A 4 -2.12 -9.10 9.98
CA ASP A 4 -3.58 -9.07 10.10
C ASP A 4 -4.04 -8.42 11.42
N LEU A 5 -3.89 -7.11 11.58
CA LEU A 5 -4.35 -6.40 12.79
C LEU A 5 -5.75 -5.81 12.64
N GLY A 6 -6.35 -5.92 11.45
CA GLY A 6 -7.59 -5.23 11.12
C GLY A 6 -8.78 -5.49 12.02
N PRO A 7 -8.98 -6.70 12.58
CA PRO A 7 -10.06 -6.98 13.51
C PRO A 7 -9.98 -6.20 14.84
N LEU A 8 -8.81 -5.67 15.21
CA LEU A 8 -8.62 -4.95 16.48
C LEU A 8 -8.86 -3.45 16.37
N PHE A 9 -8.65 -2.89 15.19
CA PHE A 9 -8.72 -1.45 14.98
C PHE A 9 -10.15 -0.98 14.70
N LYS A 10 -10.61 0.01 15.47
CA LYS A 10 -11.78 0.81 15.13
C LYS A 10 -11.49 1.65 13.89
N LYS A 11 -12.38 1.53 12.91
CA LYS A 11 -12.33 2.24 11.62
C LYS A 11 -13.36 3.35 11.62
N GLU A 12 -12.91 4.57 11.45
CA GLU A 12 -13.76 5.75 11.33
C GLU A 12 -14.19 5.90 9.86
N LYS A 13 -15.46 6.30 9.66
CA LYS A 13 -15.94 6.65 8.32
C LYS A 13 -15.28 7.96 7.89
N CYS A 14 -14.72 7.97 6.69
CA CYS A 14 -14.13 9.16 6.09
C CYS A 14 -14.65 9.32 4.66
N SER A 15 -14.95 10.54 4.26
CA SER A 15 -15.21 10.89 2.87
C SER A 15 -13.95 11.40 2.20
N ILE A 16 -13.93 11.39 0.86
CA ILE A 16 -12.84 11.99 0.08
C ILE A 16 -12.72 13.50 0.36
N ASN A 17 -13.84 14.17 0.61
CA ASN A 17 -13.87 15.61 0.89
C ASN A 17 -13.19 15.98 2.22
N ASP A 18 -13.18 15.07 3.20
CA ASP A 18 -12.49 15.29 4.49
C ASP A 18 -10.96 15.34 4.33
N LEU A 19 -10.45 14.87 3.19
CA LEU A 19 -9.03 14.83 2.84
C LEU A 19 -8.63 15.99 1.92
N LYS A 20 -9.55 16.89 1.61
CA LYS A 20 -9.30 18.06 0.76
C LYS A 20 -8.13 18.88 1.30
N ASN A 21 -7.23 19.29 0.42
CA ASN A 21 -6.00 20.03 0.68
C ASN A 21 -4.99 19.33 1.59
N ARG A 22 -5.21 18.05 1.96
CA ARG A 22 -4.26 17.28 2.77
C ARG A 22 -3.22 16.61 1.88
N VAL A 23 -1.98 16.59 2.36
CA VAL A 23 -0.91 15.78 1.78
C VAL A 23 -1.06 14.34 2.25
N ILE A 24 -1.11 13.38 1.34
CA ILE A 24 -1.25 11.96 1.66
C ILE A 24 -0.04 11.19 1.13
N ALA A 25 0.65 10.51 2.04
CA ALA A 25 1.79 9.65 1.74
C ALA A 25 1.31 8.27 1.32
N ILE A 26 1.30 8.00 0.01
CA ILE A 26 0.78 6.76 -0.57
C ILE A 26 1.89 5.74 -0.71
N ASP A 27 1.68 4.53 -0.16
CA ASP A 27 2.56 3.39 -0.43
C ASP A 27 2.43 2.98 -1.90
N ALA A 28 3.51 3.16 -2.66
CA ALA A 28 3.54 2.87 -4.09
C ALA A 28 3.49 1.37 -4.36
N HIS A 29 4.24 0.53 -3.64
CA HIS A 29 4.25 -0.92 -3.89
C HIS A 29 2.89 -1.55 -3.61
N ASN A 30 2.27 -1.19 -2.50
CA ASN A 30 0.92 -1.64 -2.16
C ASN A 30 -0.10 -1.17 -3.22
N THR A 31 0.00 0.07 -3.67
CA THR A 31 -0.88 0.65 -4.70
C THR A 31 -0.70 -0.01 -6.08
N LEU A 32 0.54 -0.21 -6.52
CA LEU A 32 0.85 -0.87 -7.79
C LEU A 32 0.35 -2.31 -7.80
N HIS A 33 0.57 -3.04 -6.71
CA HIS A 33 0.03 -4.39 -6.58
C HIS A 33 -1.50 -4.40 -6.67
N GLN A 34 -2.20 -3.45 -6.04
CA GLN A 34 -3.65 -3.32 -6.18
C GLN A 34 -4.07 -3.07 -7.62
N PHE A 35 -3.36 -2.20 -8.35
CA PHE A 35 -3.67 -1.91 -9.75
C PHE A 35 -3.53 -3.16 -10.62
N LEU A 36 -2.43 -3.90 -10.46
CA LEU A 36 -2.19 -5.15 -11.18
C LEU A 36 -3.24 -6.24 -10.82
N SER A 37 -3.72 -6.28 -9.58
CA SER A 37 -4.74 -7.24 -9.17
C SER A 37 -6.17 -6.84 -9.60
N ILE A 38 -6.52 -5.55 -9.59
CA ILE A 38 -7.89 -5.07 -9.80
C ILE A 38 -8.15 -4.70 -11.26
N ILE A 39 -7.20 -4.05 -11.92
CA ILE A 39 -7.36 -3.51 -13.28
C ILE A 39 -6.96 -4.62 -14.26
N ARG A 40 -7.94 -5.39 -14.68
CA ARG A 40 -7.80 -6.57 -15.54
C ARG A 40 -8.87 -6.60 -16.61
N GLN A 41 -8.61 -7.34 -17.67
CA GLN A 41 -9.58 -7.67 -18.69
C GLN A 41 -10.68 -8.59 -18.14
N ARG A 42 -11.74 -8.83 -18.92
CA ARG A 42 -12.92 -9.60 -18.48
C ARG A 42 -12.59 -11.06 -18.16
N ASP A 43 -11.68 -11.63 -18.92
CA ASP A 43 -11.08 -12.97 -18.76
C ASP A 43 -10.15 -13.08 -17.54
N GLY A 44 -9.84 -11.96 -16.88
CA GLY A 44 -8.93 -11.91 -15.72
C GLY A 44 -7.46 -11.73 -16.09
N THR A 45 -7.10 -11.59 -17.37
CA THR A 45 -5.74 -11.25 -17.76
C THR A 45 -5.42 -9.79 -17.42
N PRO A 46 -4.16 -9.43 -17.09
CA PRO A 46 -3.77 -8.03 -16.92
C PRO A 46 -4.05 -7.21 -18.18
N LEU A 47 -4.25 -5.89 -18.04
CA LEU A 47 -4.23 -5.01 -19.21
C LEU A 47 -2.83 -5.07 -19.83
N LYS A 48 -2.80 -5.21 -21.15
CA LYS A 48 -1.59 -5.29 -21.93
C LYS A 48 -1.67 -4.39 -23.15
N ASP A 49 -0.52 -3.93 -23.61
CA ASP A 49 -0.37 -3.28 -24.90
C ASP A 49 -0.23 -4.31 -26.05
N SER A 50 -0.08 -3.83 -27.29
CA SER A 50 0.06 -4.68 -28.48
C SER A 50 1.31 -5.56 -28.47
N GLN A 51 2.33 -5.20 -27.68
CA GLN A 51 3.57 -5.95 -27.49
C GLN A 51 3.46 -6.96 -26.34
N GLY A 52 2.30 -7.03 -25.67
CA GLY A 52 2.05 -7.93 -24.55
C GLY A 52 2.60 -7.44 -23.22
N LYS A 53 3.13 -6.20 -23.13
CA LYS A 53 3.62 -5.63 -21.87
C LYS A 53 2.44 -5.20 -21.01
N ILE A 54 2.56 -5.40 -19.70
CA ILE A 54 1.50 -5.08 -18.74
C ILE A 54 1.38 -3.56 -18.60
N THR A 55 0.17 -3.02 -18.65
CA THR A 55 -0.10 -1.56 -18.55
C THR A 55 -1.10 -1.20 -17.44
N SER A 56 -1.54 -2.19 -16.66
CA SER A 56 -2.50 -2.01 -15.56
C SER A 56 -2.02 -0.98 -14.53
N HIS A 57 -0.72 -0.93 -14.23
CA HIS A 57 -0.15 0.03 -13.28
C HIS A 57 -0.24 1.47 -13.79
N LEU A 58 0.07 1.70 -15.06
CA LEU A 58 0.00 3.04 -15.68
C LEU A 58 -1.43 3.56 -15.72
N SER A 59 -2.37 2.70 -16.12
CA SER A 59 -3.80 3.02 -16.09
C SER A 59 -4.25 3.39 -14.68
N GLY A 60 -3.89 2.55 -13.69
CA GLY A 60 -4.21 2.81 -12.30
C GLY A 60 -3.63 4.13 -11.80
N LEU A 61 -2.34 4.39 -12.06
CA LEU A 61 -1.67 5.62 -11.66
C LEU A 61 -2.33 6.85 -12.28
N LEU A 62 -2.56 6.87 -13.58
CA LEU A 62 -3.20 8.01 -14.25
C LEU A 62 -4.57 8.31 -13.63
N TYR A 63 -5.51 7.36 -13.71
CA TYR A 63 -6.91 7.64 -13.36
C TYR A 63 -7.11 7.81 -11.85
N ARG A 64 -6.37 7.06 -11.01
CA ARG A 64 -6.51 7.21 -9.55
C ARG A 64 -5.88 8.50 -9.08
N THR A 65 -4.71 8.86 -9.59
CA THR A 65 -4.08 10.14 -9.25
C THR A 65 -4.94 11.31 -9.73
N ALA A 66 -5.49 11.24 -10.95
CA ALA A 66 -6.42 12.24 -11.47
C ALA A 66 -7.61 12.49 -10.53
N ASN A 67 -8.22 11.42 -10.01
CA ASN A 67 -9.36 11.54 -9.09
C ASN A 67 -8.95 12.10 -7.72
N LEU A 68 -7.76 11.79 -7.21
CA LEU A 68 -7.25 12.37 -5.96
C LEU A 68 -7.00 13.87 -6.13
N ILE A 69 -6.38 14.25 -7.25
CA ILE A 69 -6.09 15.63 -7.61
C ILE A 69 -7.38 16.43 -7.80
N GLU A 70 -8.38 15.88 -8.50
CA GLU A 70 -9.72 16.47 -8.66
C GLU A 70 -10.40 16.73 -7.31
N ALA A 71 -10.23 15.81 -6.35
CA ALA A 71 -10.69 15.97 -4.97
C ALA A 71 -9.87 16.96 -4.13
N LYS A 72 -8.89 17.62 -4.75
CA LYS A 72 -7.90 18.51 -4.14
C LYS A 72 -7.03 17.85 -3.07
N ILE A 73 -6.82 16.55 -3.14
CA ILE A 73 -5.85 15.83 -2.31
C ILE A 73 -4.46 16.01 -2.93
N LYS A 74 -3.42 16.15 -2.11
CA LYS A 74 -2.03 16.29 -2.56
C LYS A 74 -1.28 14.94 -2.38
N PRO A 75 -1.31 14.02 -3.36
CA PRO A 75 -0.67 12.72 -3.22
C PRO A 75 0.85 12.82 -3.39
N VAL A 76 1.60 12.11 -2.55
CA VAL A 76 3.01 11.79 -2.76
C VAL A 76 3.16 10.27 -2.72
N TYR A 77 3.87 9.70 -3.69
CA TYR A 77 4.09 8.25 -3.77
C TYR A 77 5.43 7.85 -3.17
N ILE A 78 5.44 6.86 -2.29
CA ILE A 78 6.65 6.40 -1.60
C ILE A 78 6.98 5.00 -2.12
N PHE A 79 8.14 4.88 -2.76
CA PHE A 79 8.67 3.63 -3.27
C PHE A 79 9.66 3.02 -2.27
N ASP A 80 9.61 1.70 -2.10
CA ASP A 80 10.56 0.94 -1.28
C ASP A 80 11.96 1.02 -1.91
N GLY A 81 12.97 1.03 -1.05
CA GLY A 81 14.38 0.84 -1.39
C GLY A 81 14.82 -0.59 -1.14
N GLU A 82 16.00 -0.74 -0.55
CA GLU A 82 16.58 -2.05 -0.32
C GLU A 82 15.80 -2.81 0.77
N PRO A 83 15.34 -4.05 0.49
CA PRO A 83 14.61 -4.85 1.46
C PRO A 83 15.53 -5.26 2.62
N HIS A 84 14.97 -5.33 3.83
CA HIS A 84 15.72 -5.80 4.99
C HIS A 84 16.07 -7.30 4.85
N PRO A 85 17.24 -7.79 5.31
CA PRO A 85 17.62 -9.20 5.23
C PRO A 85 16.57 -10.18 5.79
N PHE A 86 15.94 -9.84 6.92
CA PHE A 86 14.85 -10.63 7.51
C PHE A 86 13.63 -10.83 6.59
N LYS A 87 13.46 -9.99 5.56
CA LYS A 87 12.35 -10.10 4.60
C LYS A 87 12.61 -11.12 3.50
N THR A 88 13.85 -11.58 3.33
CA THR A 88 14.28 -12.49 2.25
C THR A 88 13.45 -13.76 2.22
N GLN A 89 13.28 -14.42 3.38
CA GLN A 89 12.50 -15.65 3.50
C GLN A 89 11.03 -15.43 3.10
N THR A 90 10.41 -14.33 3.53
CA THR A 90 9.03 -13.99 3.17
C THR A 90 8.91 -13.69 1.67
N LEU A 91 9.91 -13.05 1.07
CA LEU A 91 9.95 -12.79 -0.37
C LEU A 91 10.06 -14.10 -1.18
N GLU A 92 10.88 -15.05 -0.74
CA GLU A 92 10.98 -16.39 -1.34
C GLU A 92 9.66 -17.15 -1.25
N GLN A 93 9.04 -17.20 -0.07
CA GLN A 93 7.72 -17.83 0.09
C GLN A 93 6.65 -17.16 -0.78
N ARG A 94 6.71 -15.82 -0.93
CA ARG A 94 5.82 -15.09 -1.85
C ARG A 94 6.08 -15.48 -3.30
N LYS A 95 7.33 -15.69 -3.70
CA LYS A 95 7.71 -16.14 -5.04
C LYS A 95 7.17 -17.55 -5.32
N GLU A 96 7.36 -18.49 -4.40
CA GLU A 96 6.86 -19.87 -4.51
C GLU A 96 5.32 -19.91 -4.61
N ARG A 97 4.63 -19.17 -3.75
CA ARG A 97 3.15 -19.06 -3.80
C ARG A 97 2.67 -18.52 -5.14
N LYS A 98 3.38 -17.56 -5.73
CA LYS A 98 3.04 -17.01 -7.04
C LYS A 98 3.27 -18.01 -8.16
N GLU A 99 4.36 -18.77 -8.12
CA GLU A 99 4.64 -19.83 -9.10
C GLU A 99 3.59 -20.95 -9.03
N GLN A 100 3.18 -21.33 -7.82
CA GLN A 100 2.10 -22.28 -7.62
C GLN A 100 0.76 -21.75 -8.13
N ALA A 101 0.41 -20.49 -7.82
CA ALA A 101 -0.79 -19.85 -8.32
C ALA A 101 -0.79 -19.74 -9.85
N GLU A 102 0.36 -19.57 -10.49
CA GLU A 102 0.49 -19.54 -11.95
C GLU A 102 0.22 -20.90 -12.58
N LYS A 103 0.75 -21.98 -11.99
CA LYS A 103 0.45 -23.36 -12.42
C LYS A 103 -1.04 -23.67 -12.28
N GLU A 104 -1.65 -23.27 -11.17
CA GLU A 104 -3.09 -23.46 -10.93
C GLU A 104 -3.95 -22.61 -11.88
N TRP A 105 -3.52 -21.39 -12.18
CA TRP A 105 -4.19 -20.53 -13.15
C TRP A 105 -4.21 -21.13 -14.56
N LYS A 106 -3.07 -21.64 -15.06
CA LYS A 106 -3.00 -22.30 -16.37
C LYS A 106 -3.90 -23.53 -16.43
N LYS A 107 -3.87 -24.38 -15.41
CA LYS A 107 -4.76 -25.54 -15.29
C LYS A 107 -6.25 -25.16 -15.25
N ALA A 108 -6.61 -24.07 -14.58
CA ALA A 108 -7.99 -23.60 -14.51
C ALA A 108 -8.47 -23.07 -15.87
N LEU A 109 -7.60 -22.38 -16.62
CA LEU A 109 -7.88 -21.94 -17.98
C LEU A 109 -8.10 -23.13 -18.93
N GLU A 110 -7.23 -24.14 -18.89
CA GLU A 110 -7.35 -25.36 -19.71
C GLU A 110 -8.66 -26.10 -19.43
N LYS A 111 -9.14 -26.07 -18.17
CA LYS A 111 -10.40 -26.69 -17.76
C LYS A 111 -11.65 -25.82 -18.01
N GLY A 112 -11.49 -24.59 -18.51
CA GLY A 112 -12.59 -23.65 -18.71
C GLY A 112 -13.21 -23.10 -17.42
N ASP A 113 -12.58 -23.30 -16.26
CA ASP A 113 -13.04 -22.75 -14.97
C ASP A 113 -12.59 -21.28 -14.84
N LEU A 114 -13.37 -20.40 -15.44
CA LEU A 114 -13.10 -18.96 -15.49
C LEU A 114 -13.12 -18.29 -14.10
N GLU A 115 -13.86 -18.81 -13.12
CA GLU A 115 -13.92 -18.22 -11.78
C GLU A 115 -12.64 -18.51 -10.98
N THR A 116 -12.21 -19.77 -10.98
CA THR A 116 -10.94 -20.15 -10.35
C THR A 116 -9.76 -19.51 -11.09
N ALA A 117 -9.77 -19.51 -12.42
CA ALA A 117 -8.75 -18.87 -13.22
C ALA A 117 -8.61 -17.38 -12.87
N LYS A 118 -9.72 -16.64 -12.77
CA LYS A 118 -9.70 -15.24 -12.39
C LYS A 118 -9.14 -15.00 -10.99
N THR A 119 -9.50 -15.85 -10.03
CA THR A 119 -9.02 -15.73 -8.65
C THR A 119 -7.52 -15.98 -8.56
N LYS A 120 -7.02 -17.03 -9.21
CA LYS A 120 -5.60 -17.37 -9.24
C LYS A 120 -4.78 -16.37 -10.03
N ALA A 121 -5.31 -15.85 -11.14
CA ALA A 121 -4.67 -14.80 -11.92
C ALA A 121 -4.37 -13.53 -11.10
N GLN A 122 -5.25 -13.14 -10.17
CA GLN A 122 -5.00 -11.99 -9.30
C GLN A 122 -3.77 -12.18 -8.42
N GLN A 123 -3.51 -13.42 -7.99
CA GLN A 123 -2.42 -13.81 -7.11
C GLN A 123 -1.06 -13.88 -7.84
N THR A 124 -1.04 -13.97 -9.17
CA THR A 124 0.21 -14.03 -9.95
C THR A 124 0.88 -12.67 -10.18
N SER A 125 0.23 -11.57 -9.79
CA SER A 125 0.71 -10.20 -10.02
C SER A 125 2.11 -9.97 -9.42
N ARG A 126 3.04 -9.42 -10.20
CA ARG A 126 4.39 -9.05 -9.76
C ARG A 126 4.65 -7.58 -10.06
N VAL A 127 5.17 -6.85 -9.08
CA VAL A 127 5.74 -5.52 -9.29
C VAL A 127 7.21 -5.75 -9.61
N THR A 128 7.61 -5.40 -10.83
CA THR A 128 8.99 -5.53 -11.33
C THR A 128 9.67 -4.16 -11.33
N ASP A 129 11.00 -4.14 -11.44
CA ASP A 129 11.76 -2.88 -11.54
C ASP A 129 11.34 -2.06 -12.77
N GLU A 130 11.00 -2.72 -13.87
CA GLU A 130 10.43 -2.06 -15.06
C GLU A 130 9.11 -1.34 -14.72
N ILE A 131 8.20 -2.01 -14.00
CA ILE A 131 6.93 -1.41 -13.55
C ILE A 131 7.20 -0.22 -12.63
N ILE A 132 8.16 -0.32 -11.71
CA ILE A 132 8.55 0.77 -10.81
C ILE A 132 9.09 1.96 -11.61
N GLN A 133 9.98 1.71 -12.57
CA GLN A 133 10.61 2.75 -13.37
C GLN A 133 9.58 3.47 -14.26
N GLN A 134 8.73 2.73 -14.96
CA GLN A 134 7.63 3.29 -15.75
C GLN A 134 6.65 4.08 -14.88
N SER A 135 6.38 3.60 -13.66
CA SER A 135 5.52 4.29 -12.69
C SER A 135 6.11 5.63 -12.27
N LYS A 136 7.41 5.67 -11.92
CA LYS A 136 8.13 6.90 -11.59
C LYS A 136 8.16 7.87 -12.77
N GLU A 137 8.42 7.36 -13.98
CA GLU A 137 8.43 8.17 -15.19
C GLU A 137 7.08 8.85 -15.44
N LEU A 138 5.98 8.09 -15.32
CA LEU A 138 4.64 8.63 -15.46
C LEU A 138 4.33 9.66 -14.36
N LEU A 139 4.67 9.38 -13.11
CA LEU A 139 4.45 10.32 -12.00
C LEU A 139 5.20 11.64 -12.21
N ASN A 140 6.45 11.57 -12.69
CA ASN A 140 7.25 12.75 -13.05
C ASN A 140 6.60 13.54 -14.19
N ALA A 141 6.13 12.86 -15.24
CA ALA A 141 5.41 13.50 -16.34
C ALA A 141 4.08 14.14 -15.88
N LEU A 142 3.40 13.55 -14.89
CA LEU A 142 2.18 14.11 -14.29
C LEU A 142 2.45 15.24 -13.30
N GLY A 143 3.70 15.54 -12.96
CA GLY A 143 4.07 16.55 -11.97
C GLY A 143 3.74 16.16 -10.52
N ILE A 144 3.75 14.85 -10.23
CA ILE A 144 3.41 14.30 -8.92
C ILE A 144 4.69 13.86 -8.21
N PRO A 145 4.98 14.36 -7.00
CA PRO A 145 6.19 14.00 -6.29
C PRO A 145 6.18 12.54 -5.89
N HIS A 146 7.36 11.93 -5.95
CA HIS A 146 7.61 10.62 -5.39
C HIS A 146 8.89 10.61 -4.55
N VAL A 147 8.93 9.74 -3.54
CA VAL A 147 10.06 9.59 -2.62
C VAL A 147 10.60 8.17 -2.73
N GLN A 148 11.92 8.06 -2.80
CA GLN A 148 12.62 6.79 -2.70
C GLN A 148 12.99 6.55 -1.23
N ALA A 149 12.34 5.58 -0.58
CA ALA A 149 12.70 5.19 0.77
C ALA A 149 14.08 4.50 0.78
N PRO A 150 14.86 4.61 1.87
CA PRO A 150 16.09 3.85 2.04
C PRO A 150 15.84 2.35 2.18
N SER A 151 14.67 1.97 2.69
CA SER A 151 14.24 0.59 2.86
C SER A 151 12.71 0.53 2.69
N GLU A 152 11.93 0.18 3.71
CA GLU A 152 10.47 0.04 3.60
C GLU A 152 9.74 1.36 3.29
N GLY A 153 8.91 1.36 2.24
CA GLY A 153 8.12 2.53 1.85
C GLY A 153 7.10 2.94 2.90
N GLU A 154 6.45 1.97 3.57
CA GLU A 154 5.52 2.26 4.66
C GLU A 154 6.19 2.90 5.87
N ALA A 155 7.46 2.57 6.13
CA ALA A 155 8.23 3.19 7.20
C ALA A 155 8.54 4.65 6.88
N GLN A 156 9.00 4.94 5.66
CA GLN A 156 9.24 6.30 5.20
C GLN A 156 7.95 7.13 5.17
N ALA A 157 6.84 6.56 4.68
CA ALA A 157 5.54 7.21 4.69
C ALA A 157 5.08 7.54 6.13
N SER A 158 5.24 6.59 7.06
CA SER A 158 4.92 6.78 8.47
C SER A 158 5.78 7.85 9.13
N TYR A 159 7.08 7.91 8.79
CA TYR A 159 7.99 8.95 9.25
C TYR A 159 7.55 10.35 8.79
N MET A 160 7.22 10.51 7.50
CA MET A 160 6.74 11.78 6.94
C MET A 160 5.46 12.26 7.66
N VAL A 161 4.54 11.35 8.00
CA VAL A 161 3.32 11.72 8.73
C VAL A 161 3.62 12.09 10.19
N LYS A 162 4.53 11.38 10.86
CA LYS A 162 4.96 11.74 12.23
C LYS A 162 5.63 13.11 12.28
N LYS A 163 6.44 13.42 11.26
CA LYS A 163 7.16 14.70 11.13
C LYS A 163 6.22 15.87 10.82
N GLY A 164 5.04 15.60 10.26
CA GLY A 164 4.04 16.62 9.91
C GLY A 164 4.04 17.01 8.43
N ASP A 165 4.92 16.42 7.62
CA ASP A 165 5.03 16.71 6.18
C ASP A 165 3.87 16.10 5.38
N ALA A 166 3.19 15.09 5.94
CA ALA A 166 1.97 14.50 5.41
C ALA A 166 0.91 14.33 6.51
N TYR A 167 -0.36 14.36 6.14
CA TYR A 167 -1.48 14.20 7.06
C TYR A 167 -1.72 12.74 7.45
N ALA A 168 -1.59 11.82 6.51
CA ALA A 168 -1.86 10.40 6.71
C ALA A 168 -1.13 9.53 5.69
N VAL A 169 -0.95 8.25 6.03
CA VAL A 169 -0.48 7.21 5.11
C VAL A 169 -1.67 6.62 4.35
N GLY A 170 -1.58 6.54 3.04
CA GLY A 170 -2.51 5.81 2.17
C GLY A 170 -1.98 4.43 1.85
N SER A 171 -2.45 3.40 2.56
CA SER A 171 -2.08 1.98 2.34
C SER A 171 -3.28 1.08 2.62
N GLN A 172 -3.24 -0.17 2.16
CA GLN A 172 -4.17 -1.22 2.59
C GLN A 172 -3.64 -2.05 3.74
N ASP A 173 -2.33 -2.03 3.96
CA ASP A 173 -1.68 -2.84 4.97
C ASP A 173 -1.58 -2.04 6.28
N PHE A 174 -1.51 -2.74 7.41
CA PHE A 174 -1.50 -2.12 8.74
C PHE A 174 -0.08 -1.83 9.23
N ASP A 175 0.95 -2.21 8.49
CA ASP A 175 2.33 -2.17 8.98
C ASP A 175 2.81 -0.71 9.18
N CYS A 176 2.24 0.25 8.46
CA CYS A 176 2.42 1.68 8.75
C CYS A 176 2.03 2.07 10.19
N LEU A 177 1.04 1.42 10.82
CA LEU A 177 0.71 1.64 12.23
C LEU A 177 1.77 1.03 13.16
N LEU A 178 2.45 -0.05 12.73
CA LEU A 178 3.60 -0.64 13.44
C LEU A 178 4.81 0.28 13.36
N PHE A 179 5.06 0.91 12.21
CA PHE A 179 6.04 2.01 12.09
C PHE A 179 5.59 3.29 12.82
N GLY A 180 4.38 3.31 13.37
CA GLY A 180 3.87 4.35 14.26
C GLY A 180 3.19 5.52 13.54
N SER A 181 2.74 5.35 12.30
CA SER A 181 1.95 6.38 11.62
C SER A 181 0.76 6.80 12.49
N PRO A 182 0.59 8.11 12.77
CA PRO A 182 -0.55 8.62 13.52
C PRO A 182 -1.90 8.30 12.86
N ILE A 183 -1.97 8.35 11.53
CA ILE A 183 -3.20 8.20 10.74
C ILE A 183 -2.93 7.32 9.51
N LEU A 184 -3.73 6.26 9.38
CA LEU A 184 -3.82 5.41 8.18
C LEU A 184 -5.16 5.66 7.49
N ILE A 185 -5.14 5.83 6.18
CA ILE A 185 -6.32 5.86 5.32
C ILE A 185 -6.28 4.67 4.40
N ARG A 186 -7.25 3.77 4.55
CA ARG A 186 -7.46 2.65 3.64
C ARG A 186 -8.49 2.99 2.58
N ASN A 187 -8.48 2.22 1.50
CA ASN A 187 -9.42 2.32 0.38
C ASN A 187 -9.34 3.63 -0.43
N LEU A 188 -8.27 4.41 -0.27
CA LEU A 188 -8.07 5.66 -0.98
C LEU A 188 -7.97 5.47 -2.50
N THR A 189 -7.18 4.48 -2.94
CA THR A 189 -6.95 4.17 -4.36
C THR A 189 -8.00 3.23 -4.96
N ILE A 190 -8.87 2.66 -4.13
CA ILE A 190 -9.93 1.71 -4.54
C ILE A 190 -11.31 2.39 -4.54
N SER A 191 -11.45 3.58 -3.95
CA SER A 191 -12.74 4.26 -3.79
C SER A 191 -13.47 4.44 -5.12
N GLY A 192 -14.77 4.14 -5.12
CA GLY A 192 -15.61 4.09 -6.32
C GLY A 192 -16.62 2.95 -6.29
N ARG A 193 -17.38 2.76 -7.38
CA ARG A 193 -18.30 1.63 -7.55
C ARG A 193 -17.55 0.39 -8.02
N ARG A 194 -17.37 -0.61 -7.15
CA ARG A 194 -16.82 -1.92 -7.52
C ARG A 194 -17.94 -2.94 -7.67
N LYS A 195 -18.04 -3.58 -8.84
CA LYS A 195 -18.92 -4.74 -9.01
C LYS A 195 -18.30 -5.95 -8.29
N LEU A 196 -19.07 -6.62 -7.44
CA LEU A 196 -18.63 -7.86 -6.82
C LEU A 196 -18.46 -8.98 -7.87
N PRO A 197 -17.40 -9.79 -7.81
CA PRO A 197 -17.29 -11.00 -8.62
C PRO A 197 -18.55 -11.88 -8.42
N GLY A 198 -19.14 -12.37 -9.51
CA GLY A 198 -20.33 -13.23 -9.46
C GLY A 198 -21.65 -12.56 -9.05
N LYS A 199 -21.68 -11.27 -8.67
CA LYS A 199 -22.91 -10.59 -8.20
C LYS A 199 -23.15 -9.27 -8.96
N LYS A 200 -24.41 -8.96 -9.30
CA LYS A 200 -24.83 -7.66 -9.90
C LYS A 200 -24.90 -6.52 -8.87
N ILE A 201 -24.07 -6.56 -7.82
CA ILE A 201 -24.06 -5.56 -6.75
C ILE A 201 -22.81 -4.68 -6.89
N TYR A 202 -23.01 -3.37 -6.88
CA TYR A 202 -21.94 -2.39 -6.83
C TYR A 202 -21.72 -1.95 -5.39
N ILE A 203 -20.55 -2.21 -4.82
CA ILE A 203 -20.16 -1.68 -3.52
C ILE A 203 -19.53 -0.32 -3.74
N LYS A 204 -20.04 0.71 -3.06
CA LYS A 204 -19.36 2.00 -2.92
C LYS A 204 -18.36 1.85 -1.78
N THR A 205 -17.09 1.68 -2.11
CA THR A 205 -16.04 1.63 -1.09
C THR A 205 -15.66 3.06 -0.73
N ASN A 206 -15.96 3.47 0.50
CA ASN A 206 -15.50 4.75 1.04
C ASN A 206 -14.13 4.57 1.70
N PRO A 207 -13.31 5.64 1.78
CA PRO A 207 -12.11 5.63 2.60
C PRO A 207 -12.40 5.27 4.06
N GLU A 208 -11.52 4.47 4.66
CA GLU A 208 -11.56 4.14 6.09
C GLU A 208 -10.40 4.86 6.78
N LEU A 209 -10.68 5.64 7.82
CA LEU A 209 -9.67 6.35 8.59
C LEU A 209 -9.40 5.59 9.89
N ILE A 210 -8.13 5.35 10.19
CA ILE A 210 -7.69 4.67 11.41
C ILE A 210 -6.66 5.55 12.11
N ARG A 211 -6.92 5.88 13.38
CA ARG A 211 -6.01 6.67 14.22
C ARG A 211 -5.29 5.76 15.19
N LEU A 212 -3.96 5.84 15.24
CA LEU A 212 -3.15 4.95 16.09
C LEU A 212 -3.44 5.16 17.58
N GLN A 213 -3.30 6.40 18.08
CA GLN A 213 -3.39 6.70 19.51
C GLN A 213 -4.76 6.38 20.13
N PRO A 214 -5.90 6.77 19.54
CA PRO A 214 -7.21 6.39 20.08
C PRO A 214 -7.41 4.87 20.15
N ASN A 215 -6.89 4.12 19.17
CA ASN A 215 -6.98 2.67 19.17
C ASN A 215 -6.08 2.03 20.23
N LEU A 216 -4.83 2.47 20.37
CA LEU A 216 -3.93 2.01 21.44
C LEU A 216 -4.55 2.24 22.82
N LYS A 217 -5.13 3.43 23.05
CA LYS A 217 -5.85 3.77 24.28
C LYS A 217 -7.06 2.86 24.52
N SER A 218 -7.87 2.61 23.49
CA SER A 218 -9.04 1.72 23.58
C SER A 218 -8.66 0.27 23.86
N LEU A 219 -7.53 -0.20 23.34
CA LEU A 219 -7.03 -1.56 23.56
C LEU A 219 -6.31 -1.69 24.92
N GLY A 220 -5.84 -0.58 25.48
CA GLY A 220 -5.08 -0.53 26.73
C GLY A 220 -3.66 -1.07 26.56
N ILE A 221 -3.01 -0.74 25.44
CA ILE A 221 -1.65 -1.18 25.10
C ILE A 221 -0.80 0.00 24.61
N LEU A 222 0.52 -0.13 24.76
CA LEU A 222 1.49 0.81 24.22
C LEU A 222 1.85 0.46 22.76
N HIS A 223 2.44 1.41 22.03
CA HIS A 223 2.89 1.18 20.65
C HIS A 223 3.93 0.04 20.56
N ARG A 224 4.87 -0.05 21.52
CA ARG A 224 5.81 -1.18 21.62
C ARG A 224 5.08 -2.53 21.78
N GLN A 225 4.00 -2.55 22.56
CA GLN A 225 3.20 -3.76 22.76
C GLN A 225 2.44 -4.15 21.49
N LEU A 226 2.00 -3.18 20.68
CA LEU A 226 1.43 -3.46 19.36
C LEU A 226 2.46 -4.14 18.43
N ILE A 227 3.73 -3.72 18.47
CA ILE A 227 4.82 -4.38 17.73
C ILE A 227 5.07 -5.79 18.27
N ASP A 228 5.10 -5.97 19.59
CA ASP A 228 5.24 -7.29 20.21
C ASP A 228 4.08 -8.23 19.82
N MET A 229 2.86 -7.71 19.73
CA MET A 229 1.71 -8.46 19.20
C MET A 229 1.92 -8.86 17.73
N ALA A 230 2.46 -7.97 16.90
CA ALA A 230 2.74 -8.25 15.50
C ALA A 230 3.78 -9.36 15.34
N ILE A 231 4.84 -9.37 16.16
CA ILE A 231 5.85 -10.44 16.19
C ILE A 231 5.20 -11.80 16.51
N LEU A 232 4.26 -11.85 17.46
CA LEU A 232 3.55 -13.08 17.81
C LEU A 232 2.63 -13.56 16.67
N ILE A 233 1.94 -12.64 15.99
CA ILE A 233 1.03 -12.97 14.86
C ILE A 233 1.83 -13.44 13.64
N GLY A 234 2.98 -12.81 13.39
CA GLY A 234 3.80 -12.96 12.21
C GLY A 234 3.81 -11.67 11.39
N THR A 235 5.00 -11.30 10.94
CA THR A 235 5.27 -10.11 10.14
C THR A 235 5.98 -10.50 8.85
N ASP A 236 6.30 -9.51 8.01
CA ASP A 236 7.15 -9.76 6.86
C ASP A 236 8.59 -10.17 7.26
N PHE A 237 8.98 -9.99 8.52
CA PHE A 237 10.32 -10.27 9.07
C PHE A 237 10.39 -11.56 9.90
N ASN A 238 9.25 -12.19 10.21
CA ASN A 238 9.21 -13.43 10.97
C ASN A 238 7.90 -14.20 10.74
N PRO A 239 7.92 -15.55 10.76
CA PRO A 239 6.74 -16.36 10.46
C PRO A 239 5.62 -16.27 11.50
N GLY A 240 5.89 -15.70 12.68
CA GLY A 240 4.96 -15.68 13.81
C GLY A 240 4.79 -17.03 14.49
N ILE A 241 3.87 -17.09 15.45
CA ILE A 241 3.59 -18.31 16.22
C ILE A 241 2.26 -18.92 15.76
N LYS A 242 2.32 -20.16 15.27
CA LYS A 242 1.14 -20.91 14.83
C LYS A 242 0.06 -20.95 15.92
N GLY A 243 -1.14 -20.51 15.56
CA GLY A 243 -2.33 -20.49 16.44
C GLY A 243 -2.46 -19.22 17.28
N ILE A 244 -1.65 -18.19 17.02
CA ILE A 244 -1.81 -16.86 17.63
C ILE A 244 -2.31 -15.89 16.58
N GLY A 245 -3.56 -15.45 16.73
CA GLY A 245 -4.16 -14.37 15.96
C GLY A 245 -4.31 -13.09 16.80
N PRO A 246 -4.95 -12.05 16.26
CA PRO A 246 -4.93 -10.69 16.83
C PRO A 246 -5.55 -10.60 18.23
N LYS A 247 -6.68 -11.26 18.45
CA LYS A 247 -7.34 -11.28 19.76
C LYS A 247 -6.50 -11.99 20.81
N LYS A 248 -5.90 -13.12 20.45
CA LYS A 248 -5.08 -13.94 21.35
C LYS A 248 -3.75 -13.26 21.66
N SER A 249 -3.11 -12.62 20.68
CA SER A 249 -1.89 -11.84 20.94
C SER A 249 -2.16 -10.66 21.86
N LEU A 250 -3.29 -9.97 21.71
CA LEU A 250 -3.71 -8.89 22.62
C LEU A 250 -3.87 -9.39 24.06
N GLU A 251 -4.61 -10.49 24.25
CA GLU A 251 -4.82 -11.09 25.57
C GLU A 251 -3.48 -11.49 26.23
N LEU A 252 -2.61 -12.17 25.47
CA LEU A 252 -1.29 -12.57 25.94
C LEU A 252 -0.44 -11.37 26.33
N ILE A 253 -0.30 -10.37 25.47
CA ILE A 253 0.55 -9.21 25.73
C ILE A 253 0.01 -8.35 26.87
N LYS A 254 -1.31 -8.25 27.06
CA LYS A 254 -1.89 -7.59 28.24
C LYS A 254 -1.57 -8.35 29.53
N LYS A 255 -1.48 -9.68 29.49
CA LYS A 255 -1.14 -10.51 30.64
C LYS A 255 0.36 -10.52 30.94
N THR A 256 1.21 -10.59 29.93
CA THR A 256 2.66 -10.82 30.07
C THR A 256 3.50 -9.55 29.94
N GLY A 257 2.90 -8.46 29.47
CA GLY A 257 3.54 -7.17 29.24
C GLY A 257 4.31 -7.08 27.92
N ASN A 258 5.01 -8.14 27.52
CA ASN A 258 5.85 -8.19 26.32
C ASN A 258 5.87 -9.59 25.67
N VAL A 259 6.47 -9.68 24.47
CA VAL A 259 6.57 -10.91 23.67
C VAL A 259 7.50 -11.94 24.29
N GLU A 260 8.58 -11.52 24.94
CA GLU A 260 9.55 -12.41 25.60
C GLU A 260 8.87 -13.28 26.67
N ASN A 261 8.13 -12.62 27.57
CA ASN A 261 7.36 -13.29 28.62
C ASN A 261 6.22 -14.13 28.03
N ALA A 262 5.59 -13.67 26.94
CA ALA A 262 4.57 -14.45 26.25
C ALA A 262 5.13 -15.76 25.68
N LEU A 263 6.31 -15.72 25.05
CA LEU A 263 6.96 -16.90 24.50
C LEU A 263 7.42 -17.87 25.59
N ALA A 264 7.95 -17.36 26.71
CA ALA A 264 8.30 -18.17 27.87
C ALA A 264 7.09 -18.95 28.43
N LEU A 265 5.91 -18.32 28.45
CA LEU A 265 4.67 -18.95 28.89
C LEU A 265 4.15 -20.02 27.91
N ILE A 266 4.37 -19.81 26.61
CA ILE A 266 3.87 -20.71 25.55
C ILE A 266 4.74 -21.96 25.39
N GLY A 267 6.03 -21.90 25.77
CA GLY A 267 6.92 -23.06 25.81
C GLY A 267 7.15 -23.73 24.45
N LYS A 268 7.08 -22.99 23.34
CA LYS A 268 7.23 -23.54 21.98
C LYS A 268 8.68 -23.60 21.52
N SER A 269 9.08 -24.75 21.00
CA SER A 269 10.43 -25.05 20.48
C SER A 269 10.82 -24.25 19.23
N ASN A 270 9.87 -23.67 18.49
CA ASN A 270 10.12 -22.84 17.30
C ASN A 270 9.83 -21.34 17.56
N ALA A 271 10.01 -20.87 18.79
CA ALA A 271 9.89 -19.45 19.12
C ALA A 271 11.12 -18.67 18.62
N PRO A 272 10.96 -17.41 18.16
CA PRO A 272 12.10 -16.55 17.84
C PRO A 272 12.93 -16.32 19.10
N THR A 273 14.24 -16.30 18.93
CA THR A 273 15.21 -15.98 19.99
C THR A 273 15.07 -14.52 20.44
N PHE A 274 15.62 -14.21 21.62
CA PHE A 274 15.62 -12.84 22.14
C PHE A 274 16.34 -11.84 21.20
N SER A 275 17.40 -12.25 20.52
CA SER A 275 18.10 -11.40 19.54
C SER A 275 17.19 -11.07 18.36
N GLU A 276 16.57 -12.10 17.76
CA GLU A 276 15.65 -11.92 16.64
C GLU A 276 14.48 -11.00 16.99
N ILE A 277 13.88 -11.17 18.18
CA ILE A 277 12.81 -10.30 18.67
C ILE A 277 13.26 -8.84 18.72
N ASN A 278 14.44 -8.57 19.28
CA ASN A 278 14.96 -7.21 19.39
C ASN A 278 15.29 -6.60 18.03
N GLU A 279 15.85 -7.38 17.12
CA GLU A 279 16.15 -6.94 15.76
C GLU A 279 14.86 -6.58 15.01
N ILE A 280 13.84 -7.45 15.04
CA ILE A 280 12.54 -7.17 14.42
C ILE A 280 11.87 -5.94 15.05
N ARG A 281 11.91 -5.84 16.38
CA ARG A 281 11.36 -4.68 17.10
C ARG A 281 12.07 -3.38 16.68
N ASN A 282 13.39 -3.42 16.50
CA ASN A 282 14.17 -2.28 16.05
C ASN A 282 13.85 -1.88 14.60
N ILE A 283 13.50 -2.81 13.72
CA ILE A 283 13.02 -2.48 12.37
C ILE A 283 11.81 -1.53 12.45
N PHE A 284 10.85 -1.78 13.34
CA PHE A 284 9.65 -0.95 13.49
C PHE A 284 9.86 0.31 14.34
N LEU A 285 10.67 0.23 15.42
CA LEU A 285 10.90 1.37 16.32
C LEU A 285 11.93 2.38 15.79
N LYS A 286 12.93 1.89 15.05
CA LYS A 286 14.04 2.67 14.50
C LYS A 286 14.25 2.32 13.00
N PRO A 287 13.23 2.52 12.16
CA PRO A 287 13.34 2.19 10.74
C PRO A 287 14.38 3.08 10.05
N ARG A 288 15.00 2.55 8.99
CA ARG A 288 15.86 3.33 8.10
C ARG A 288 14.99 4.25 7.23
N VAL A 289 15.01 5.55 7.54
CA VAL A 289 14.26 6.61 6.85
C VAL A 289 15.20 7.75 6.47
N THR A 290 14.74 8.66 5.61
CA THR A 290 15.53 9.78 5.10
C THR A 290 14.74 11.08 5.17
N ASP A 291 15.41 12.20 5.41
CA ASP A 291 14.89 13.56 5.23
C ASP A 291 15.18 14.12 3.83
N LYS A 292 15.92 13.38 2.99
CA LYS A 292 16.30 13.80 1.63
C LYS A 292 15.15 13.60 0.65
N TYR A 293 14.13 14.45 0.75
CA TYR A 293 13.01 14.52 -0.19
C TYR A 293 12.51 15.96 -0.33
N LEU A 294 11.89 16.25 -1.47
CA LEU A 294 11.21 17.51 -1.73
C LEU A 294 9.79 17.23 -2.20
N LEU A 295 8.81 17.87 -1.55
CA LEU A 295 7.40 17.72 -1.89
C LEU A 295 6.96 18.89 -2.78
N GLN A 296 7.11 18.71 -4.09
CA GLN A 296 6.71 19.70 -5.08
C GLN A 296 5.76 19.07 -6.10
N TRP A 297 4.56 19.64 -6.20
CA TRP A 297 3.61 19.34 -7.26
C TRP A 297 3.78 20.38 -8.36
N SER A 298 3.79 19.93 -9.62
CA SER A 298 3.94 20.79 -10.79
C SER A 298 2.85 20.48 -11.82
N LYS A 299 2.69 21.37 -12.81
CA LYS A 299 1.75 21.10 -13.91
C LYS A 299 2.20 19.86 -14.68
N PRO A 300 1.26 19.00 -15.12
CA PRO A 300 1.61 17.84 -15.93
C PRO A 300 2.19 18.28 -17.28
N ASP A 301 3.26 17.62 -17.70
CA ASP A 301 3.79 17.69 -19.06
C ASP A 301 2.91 16.84 -19.97
N LYS A 302 1.93 17.49 -20.61
CA LYS A 302 0.92 16.80 -21.43
C LYS A 302 1.55 16.01 -22.58
N GLU A 303 2.55 16.59 -23.26
CA GLU A 303 3.22 15.95 -24.40
C GLU A 303 3.94 14.68 -23.93
N ARG A 304 4.67 14.76 -22.81
CA ARG A 304 5.35 13.60 -22.24
C ARG A 304 4.37 12.52 -21.77
N VAL A 305 3.24 12.89 -21.17
CA VAL A 305 2.22 11.93 -20.73
C VAL A 305 1.59 11.21 -21.94
N LEU A 306 1.24 11.95 -23.00
CA LEU A 306 0.71 11.38 -24.23
C LEU A 306 1.71 10.44 -24.89
N LYS A 307 2.99 10.82 -24.96
CA LYS A 307 4.04 9.95 -25.48
C LYS A 307 4.17 8.63 -24.71
N ILE A 308 4.21 8.70 -23.38
CA ILE A 308 4.32 7.51 -22.54
C ILE A 308 3.08 6.61 -22.72
N LEU A 309 1.88 7.17 -22.66
CA LEU A 309 0.65 6.36 -22.60
C LEU A 309 0.11 5.98 -23.98
N CYS A 310 0.02 6.93 -24.90
CA CYS A 310 -0.57 6.75 -26.22
C CYS A 310 0.44 6.14 -27.19
N ASP A 311 1.62 6.73 -27.34
CA ASP A 311 2.58 6.26 -28.36
C ASP A 311 3.19 4.92 -27.95
N HIS A 312 3.73 4.82 -26.72
CA HIS A 312 4.43 3.61 -26.29
C HIS A 312 3.48 2.47 -25.88
N HIS A 313 2.33 2.80 -25.30
CA HIS A 313 1.43 1.81 -24.68
C HIS A 313 0.02 1.76 -25.27
N GLN A 314 -0.24 2.48 -26.37
CA GLN A 314 -1.50 2.47 -27.14
C GLN A 314 -2.77 2.76 -26.33
N PHE A 315 -2.66 3.65 -25.34
CA PHE A 315 -3.85 4.18 -24.67
C PHE A 315 -4.65 5.10 -25.60
N SER A 316 -5.97 5.11 -25.43
CA SER A 316 -6.85 6.05 -26.13
C SER A 316 -6.51 7.49 -25.73
N GLN A 317 -6.07 8.29 -26.70
CA GLN A 317 -5.71 9.69 -26.51
C GLN A 317 -6.84 10.50 -25.86
N GLU A 318 -8.06 10.38 -26.40
CA GLU A 318 -9.27 11.03 -25.86
C GLU A 318 -9.45 10.76 -24.36
N ARG A 319 -9.25 9.51 -23.92
CA ARG A 319 -9.38 9.14 -22.51
C ARG A 319 -8.25 9.69 -21.63
N VAL A 320 -7.03 9.73 -22.16
CA VAL A 320 -5.87 10.27 -21.45
C VAL A 320 -6.02 11.79 -21.30
N GLU A 321 -6.46 12.48 -22.34
CA GLU A 321 -6.73 13.92 -22.32
C GLU A 321 -7.81 14.28 -21.30
N SER A 322 -8.94 13.55 -21.31
CA SER A 322 -9.99 13.74 -20.31
C SER A 322 -9.51 13.51 -18.86
N ALA A 323 -8.57 12.58 -18.64
CA ALA A 323 -7.96 12.41 -17.33
C ALA A 323 -7.03 13.58 -16.97
N LEU A 324 -6.28 14.11 -17.94
CA LEU A 324 -5.37 15.25 -17.77
C LEU A 324 -6.12 16.56 -17.47
N GLU A 325 -7.36 16.73 -17.95
CA GLU A 325 -8.20 17.89 -17.59
C GLU A 325 -8.39 18.02 -16.08
N LYS A 326 -8.50 16.91 -15.35
CA LYS A 326 -8.63 16.89 -13.88
C LYS A 326 -7.42 17.48 -13.16
N PHE A 327 -6.24 17.41 -13.79
CA PHE A 327 -4.99 17.96 -13.24
C PHE A 327 -4.92 19.48 -13.34
N SER A 328 -5.85 20.15 -14.04
CA SER A 328 -6.00 21.62 -14.01
C SER A 328 -6.12 22.16 -12.57
N THR A 329 -6.64 21.36 -11.65
CA THR A 329 -6.76 21.72 -10.23
C THR A 329 -5.42 21.84 -9.50
N ILE A 330 -4.32 21.27 -10.01
CA ILE A 330 -2.98 21.39 -9.43
C ILE A 330 -2.54 22.85 -9.36
N GLU A 331 -2.94 23.68 -10.32
CA GLU A 331 -2.55 25.10 -10.33
C GLU A 331 -3.00 25.83 -9.06
N TYR A 332 -4.18 25.46 -8.54
CA TYR A 332 -4.69 26.00 -7.28
C TYR A 332 -3.91 25.48 -6.07
N MET A 333 -3.39 24.25 -6.14
CA MET A 333 -2.57 23.65 -5.08
C MET A 333 -1.19 24.29 -4.97
N VAL A 334 -0.60 24.67 -6.10
CA VAL A 334 0.72 25.32 -6.20
C VAL A 334 0.65 26.78 -5.76
N LYS A 335 -0.45 27.49 -6.05
CA LYS A 335 -0.65 28.90 -5.66
C LYS A 335 -0.99 29.07 -4.17
N GLN A 336 -1.64 28.10 -3.55
CA GLN A 336 -1.82 28.06 -2.09
C GLN A 336 -0.53 27.60 -1.41
N LYS A 337 0.52 28.44 -1.44
CA LYS A 337 1.54 28.38 -0.39
C LYS A 337 0.86 28.70 0.94
N ASN A 338 1.16 27.89 1.95
CA ASN A 338 0.55 28.03 3.27
C ASN A 338 0.95 29.40 3.84
N LEU A 339 0.02 30.05 4.54
CA LEU A 339 0.24 31.29 5.29
C LEU A 339 1.26 31.15 6.44
N PHE A 340 2.02 30.05 6.48
CA PHE A 340 2.93 29.62 7.54
C PHE A 340 4.32 29.22 7.00
N ASP A 341 4.65 29.52 5.73
CA ASP A 341 6.00 29.33 5.18
C ASP A 341 6.93 30.55 5.46
N PHE A 342 6.95 31.06 6.72
CA PHE A 342 7.91 32.08 7.19
C PHE A 342 8.56 31.67 8.51
#